data_AF-A0A212EYY5-F1
#
_entry.id   AF-A0A212EYY5-F1
#
_cell.length_a   1.000
_cell.length_b   1.000
_cell.length_c   1.000
_cell.angle_alpha   90.00
_cell.angle_beta   90.00
_cell.angle_gamma   90.00
#
_symmetry.space_group_name_H-M   'P 1'
#
loop_
_entity.id
_entity.type
_entity.pdbx_description
1 polymer ?
#
loop_
_entity_poly.entity_id
_entity_poly.type
_entity_poly.pdbx_seq_one_letter_code
_entity_poly.pdbx_strand_id
1 'polypeptide(L)'
;MSDKDSVTFSFKEYQYKDSAKNEMIFREFETACEQSSACNQMNGLSRTRCVRECVSPSCYRELYITDPLEEGEIDVRLNSFKGCFIQRSGRTRN
;
A
#
# COMPACT_ATOMS: atom_id res chain seq x y z
N MET A 1 19.18 32.30 -4.26
CA MET A 1 18.25 31.38 -3.56
C MET A 1 17.74 30.42 -4.60
N SER A 2 17.96 29.11 -4.44
CA SER A 2 17.31 28.09 -5.28
C SER A 2 16.05 27.66 -4.55
N ASP A 3 14.89 28.04 -5.07
CA ASP A 3 13.59 27.52 -4.67
C ASP A 3 13.64 25.99 -4.75
N LYS A 4 13.40 25.33 -3.61
CA LYS A 4 13.13 23.90 -3.59
C LYS A 4 11.72 23.74 -4.16
N ASP A 5 11.63 23.35 -5.43
CA ASP A 5 10.36 22.93 -6.03
C ASP A 5 9.73 21.85 -5.15
N SER A 6 8.68 22.22 -4.44
CA SER A 6 7.88 21.31 -3.63
C SER A 6 7.06 20.42 -4.56
N VAL A 7 7.56 19.24 -4.87
CA VAL A 7 6.80 18.23 -5.62
C VAL A 7 5.56 17.87 -4.81
N THR A 8 4.38 18.25 -5.32
CA THR A 8 3.10 17.95 -4.70
C THR A 8 2.59 16.64 -5.26
N PHE A 9 2.59 15.60 -4.43
CA PHE A 9 2.01 14.30 -4.80
C PHE A 9 0.49 14.35 -4.62
N SER A 10 -0.26 13.97 -5.65
CA SER A 10 -1.73 13.92 -5.60
C SER A 10 -2.19 12.46 -5.64
N PHE A 11 -2.77 11.99 -4.54
CA PHE A 11 -3.43 10.69 -4.44
C PHE A 11 -4.51 10.76 -3.38
N LYS A 12 -5.39 9.77 -3.34
CA LYS A 12 -6.41 9.71 -2.27
C LYS A 12 -5.75 9.48 -0.93
N GLU A 13 -5.89 10.43 -0.01
CA GLU A 13 -5.29 10.33 1.32
C GLU A 13 -6.19 9.60 2.31
N TYR A 14 -5.64 8.56 2.93
CA TYR A 14 -6.22 7.91 4.08
C TYR A 14 -5.31 8.10 5.27
N GLN A 15 -5.89 8.60 6.37
CA GLN A 15 -5.16 8.76 7.61
C GLN A 15 -4.75 7.39 8.16
N TYR A 16 -3.44 7.21 8.33
CA TYR A 16 -2.86 6.04 8.96
C TYR A 16 -2.33 6.40 10.33
N LYS A 17 -2.89 5.78 11.36
CA LYS A 17 -2.39 5.89 12.73
C LYS A 17 -1.29 4.85 12.91
N ASP A 18 -0.04 5.31 12.90
CA ASP A 18 1.11 4.49 13.23
C ASP A 18 1.00 4.03 14.69
N SER A 19 0.72 2.75 14.86
CA SER A 19 0.61 2.10 16.17
C SER A 19 1.00 0.66 16.02
N ALA A 20 1.60 0.08 17.07
CA ALA A 20 2.07 -1.30 17.06
C ALA A 20 0.98 -2.30 16.61
N LYS A 21 -0.28 -2.07 17.03
CA LYS A 21 -1.41 -2.90 16.62
C LYS A 21 -1.67 -2.83 15.10
N ASN A 22 -1.73 -1.63 14.53
CA ASN A 22 -2.02 -1.46 13.10
C ASN A 22 -0.87 -2.00 12.24
N GLU A 23 0.38 -1.75 12.64
CA GLU A 23 1.55 -2.29 11.96
C GLU A 23 1.58 -3.83 12.01
N MET A 24 1.29 -4.42 13.18
CA MET A 24 1.21 -5.88 13.32
C MET A 24 0.15 -6.49 12.40
N ILE A 25 -1.07 -5.95 12.40
CA ILE A 25 -2.16 -6.45 11.54
C ILE A 25 -1.76 -6.30 10.06
N PHE A 26 -1.23 -5.14 9.67
CA PHE A 26 -0.82 -4.94 8.28
C PHE A 26 0.29 -5.92 7.88
N ARG A 27 1.31 -6.10 8.73
CA ARG A 27 2.42 -7.03 8.46
C ARG A 27 1.98 -8.48 8.35
N GLU A 28 1.00 -8.90 9.15
CA GLU A 28 0.46 -10.26 9.08
C GLU A 28 -0.15 -10.53 7.69
N PHE A 29 -1.00 -9.62 7.20
CA PHE A 29 -1.60 -9.74 5.87
C PHE A 29 -0.56 -9.61 4.76
N GLU A 30 0.38 -8.68 4.88
CA GLU A 30 1.46 -8.52 3.92
C GLU A 30 2.31 -9.80 3.81
N THR A 31 2.69 -10.39 4.94
CA THR A 31 3.46 -11.64 4.98
C THR A 31 2.66 -12.81 4.39
N ALA A 32 1.38 -12.93 4.72
CA ALA A 32 0.52 -13.97 4.15
C ALA A 32 0.43 -13.84 2.61
N CYS A 33 0.29 -12.62 2.09
CA CYS A 33 0.29 -12.35 0.66
C CYS A 33 1.65 -12.60 0.00
N GLU A 34 2.75 -12.23 0.66
CA GLU A 34 4.13 -12.50 0.18
C GLU A 34 4.44 -13.99 0.06
N GLN A 35 3.82 -14.83 0.90
CA GLN A 35 3.99 -16.28 0.92
C GLN A 35 2.98 -17.01 0.04
N SER A 36 1.92 -16.34 -0.40
CA SER A 36 0.92 -16.92 -1.30
C SER A 36 1.56 -17.46 -2.57
N SER A 37 1.02 -18.55 -3.12
CA SER A 37 1.53 -19.16 -4.36
C SER A 37 1.48 -18.21 -5.56
N ALA A 38 0.60 -17.20 -5.51
CA ALA A 38 0.49 -16.19 -6.55
C ALA A 38 1.68 -15.21 -6.54
N CYS A 39 2.03 -14.66 -5.36
CA CYS A 39 3.05 -13.61 -5.29
C CYS A 39 4.46 -14.14 -4.96
N ASN A 40 4.60 -15.33 -4.37
CA ASN A 40 5.90 -15.83 -3.90
C ASN A 40 6.89 -16.18 -5.04
N GLN A 41 6.39 -16.41 -6.26
CA GLN A 41 7.21 -16.65 -7.45
C GLN A 41 7.61 -15.35 -8.18
N MET A 42 7.07 -14.21 -7.77
CA MET A 42 7.35 -12.92 -8.38
C MET A 42 8.51 -12.22 -7.66
N ASN A 43 9.17 -11.30 -8.36
CA ASN A 43 10.28 -10.51 -7.82
C ASN A 43 10.08 -9.01 -8.08
N GLY A 44 10.85 -8.18 -7.36
CA GLY A 44 10.87 -6.72 -7.54
C GLY A 44 9.49 -6.08 -7.47
N LEU A 45 9.24 -5.09 -8.34
CA LEU A 45 7.97 -4.38 -8.39
C LEU A 45 6.77 -5.26 -8.68
N SER A 46 6.92 -6.28 -9.53
CA SER A 46 5.82 -7.20 -9.84
C SER A 46 5.33 -7.91 -8.57
N ARG A 47 6.28 -8.31 -7.70
CA ARG A 47 5.95 -8.86 -6.38
C ARG A 47 5.25 -7.82 -5.51
N THR A 48 5.78 -6.59 -5.43
CA THR A 48 5.19 -5.51 -4.63
C THR A 48 3.75 -5.21 -5.07
N ARG A 49 3.50 -5.10 -6.39
CA ARG A 49 2.16 -4.90 -6.95
C ARG A 49 1.23 -6.05 -6.59
N CYS A 50 1.67 -7.29 -6.78
CA CYS A 50 0.90 -8.49 -6.40
C CYS A 50 0.53 -8.50 -4.92
N VAL A 51 1.49 -8.21 -4.03
CA VAL A 51 1.26 -8.20 -2.58
C VAL A 51 0.29 -7.08 -2.19
N ARG A 52 0.43 -5.88 -2.74
CA ARG A 52 -0.50 -4.77 -2.46
C ARG A 52 -1.91 -5.09 -2.95
N GLU A 53 -2.05 -5.65 -4.14
CA GLU A 53 -3.35 -6.09 -4.64
C GLU A 53 -3.93 -7.23 -3.79
N CYS A 54 -3.12 -8.19 -3.36
CA CYS A 54 -3.55 -9.27 -2.48
C CYS A 54 -4.03 -8.77 -1.11
N VAL A 55 -3.29 -7.85 -0.48
CA VAL A 55 -3.62 -7.31 0.86
C VAL A 55 -4.96 -6.59 0.85
N SER A 56 -5.22 -5.79 -0.18
CA SER A 56 -6.53 -5.19 -0.38
C SER A 56 -6.70 -4.77 -1.84
N PRO A 57 -7.43 -5.56 -2.66
CA PRO A 57 -7.64 -5.25 -4.07
C PRO A 57 -8.31 -3.88 -4.25
N SER A 58 -9.19 -3.55 -3.32
CA SER A 58 -9.96 -2.32 -3.33
C SER A 58 -9.10 -1.07 -3.03
N CYS A 59 -8.18 -1.15 -2.06
CA CYS A 59 -7.25 -0.05 -1.78
C CYS A 59 -6.17 0.07 -2.85
N TYR A 60 -5.73 -1.06 -3.43
CA TYR A 60 -4.77 -1.07 -4.50
C TYR A 60 -5.31 -0.32 -5.73
N ARG A 61 -6.55 -0.63 -6.14
CA ARG A 61 -7.19 0.06 -7.27
C ARG A 61 -7.30 1.56 -7.06
N GLU A 62 -7.59 2.02 -5.84
CA GLU A 62 -7.77 3.45 -5.58
C GLU A 62 -6.48 4.25 -5.55
N LEU A 63 -5.34 3.62 -5.27
CA LEU A 63 -4.06 4.32 -5.07
C LEU A 63 -3.03 4.08 -6.17
N TYR A 64 -3.13 2.97 -6.89
CA TYR A 64 -2.10 2.54 -7.84
C TYR A 64 -2.62 2.23 -9.25
N ILE A 65 -3.94 2.15 -9.51
CA ILE A 65 -4.43 1.75 -10.85
C ILE A 65 -4.18 2.83 -11.92
N THR A 66 -4.34 4.09 -11.55
CA THR A 66 -4.20 5.23 -12.46
C THR A 66 -2.74 5.58 -12.70
N ASP A 67 -1.89 5.28 -11.73
CA ASP A 67 -0.47 5.63 -11.71
C ASP A 67 0.30 4.49 -11.01
N PRO A 68 0.67 3.42 -11.73
CA PRO A 68 1.38 2.28 -11.13
C PRO A 68 2.81 2.64 -10.74
N LEU A 69 3.34 2.08 -9.64
CA LEU A 69 4.73 2.27 -9.23
C LEU A 69 5.73 1.84 -10.31
N GLU A 70 6.67 2.71 -10.67
CA GLU A 70 7.76 2.43 -11.61
C GLU A 70 9.07 2.04 -10.91
N GLU A 71 10.04 1.56 -11.69
CA GLU A 71 11.32 1.09 -11.16
C GLU A 71 12.22 2.27 -10.80
N GLY A 72 12.71 2.26 -9.56
CA GLY A 72 13.46 3.37 -8.99
C GLY A 72 12.59 4.44 -8.31
N GLU A 73 11.26 4.33 -8.36
CA GLU A 73 10.38 5.25 -7.64
C GLU A 73 10.28 4.94 -6.14
N ILE A 74 10.10 6.00 -5.35
CA ILE A 74 9.77 5.89 -3.92
C ILE A 74 8.26 5.83 -3.77
N ASP A 75 7.75 4.79 -3.11
CA ASP A 75 6.32 4.65 -2.84
C ASP A 75 5.87 5.57 -1.68
N VAL A 76 5.54 6.82 -2.00
CA VAL A 76 4.99 7.79 -1.05
C VAL A 76 3.55 7.48 -0.62
N ARG A 77 2.87 6.55 -1.32
CA ARG A 77 1.45 6.21 -1.09
C ARG A 77 1.26 5.13 -0.04
N LEU A 78 2.33 4.46 0.37
CA LEU A 78 2.27 3.31 1.29
C LEU A 78 1.50 3.61 2.58
N ASN A 79 1.71 4.77 3.20
CA ASN A 79 0.98 5.14 4.41
C ASN A 79 -0.52 5.31 4.14
N SER A 80 -0.89 5.92 3.02
CA SER A 80 -2.30 5.99 2.61
C SER A 80 -2.88 4.61 2.33
N PHE A 81 -2.11 3.72 1.70
CA PHE A 81 -2.53 2.33 1.46
C PHE A 81 -2.80 1.57 2.78
N LYS A 82 -1.89 1.67 3.75
CA LYS A 82 -2.08 1.13 5.11
C LYS A 82 -3.32 1.71 5.78
N GLY A 83 -3.53 3.04 5.67
CA GLY A 83 -4.72 3.73 6.18
C GLY A 83 -6.01 3.18 5.59
N CYS A 84 -6.06 3.04 4.27
CA CYS A 84 -7.21 2.47 3.55
C CYS A 84 -7.51 1.04 4.02
N PHE A 85 -6.48 0.20 4.14
CA PHE A 85 -6.62 -1.18 4.60
C PHE A 85 -7.20 -1.23 6.03
N ILE A 86 -6.60 -0.53 6.99
CA ILE A 86 -7.08 -0.54 8.39
C ILE A 86 -8.52 -0.04 8.50
N GLN A 87 -8.88 1.03 7.77
CA GLN A 87 -10.25 1.53 7.76
C GLN A 87 -11.26 0.51 7.22
N ARG A 88 -10.87 -0.34 6.27
CA ARG A 88 -11.75 -1.37 5.70
C ARG A 88 -11.78 -2.64 6.56
N SER A 89 -10.63 -3.08 7.06
CA SER A 89 -10.53 -4.24 7.96
C SER A 89 -11.28 -4.04 9.27
N GLY A 90 -11.39 -2.79 9.74
CA GLY A 90 -12.22 -2.45 10.91
C GLY A 90 -13.73 -2.41 10.64
N ARG A 91 -14.17 -2.31 9.38
CA ARG A 91 -15.59 -2.25 8.99
C ARG A 91 -16.23 -3.61 8.78
N THR A 92 -15.46 -4.70 8.72
CA THR A 92 -15.95 -6.07 8.52
C THR A 92 -16.65 -6.68 9.76
N ARG A 93 -17.13 -5.84 10.68
CA ARG A 93 -18.01 -6.24 11.80
C ARG A 93 -19.37 -5.59 11.59
N ASN A 94 -20.19 -6.20 10.76
CA ASN A 94 -21.65 -6.10 10.78
C ASN A 94 -22.23 -7.37 10.14
#